data_AF-X1LG17-F1
#
_entry.id   AF-X1LG17-F1
#
_cell.length_a   1.000
_cell.length_b   1.000
_cell.length_c   1.000
_cell.angle_alpha   90.00
_cell.angle_beta   90.00
_cell.angle_gamma   90.00
#
_symmetry.space_group_name_H-M   'P 1'
#
loop_
_entity.id
_entity.type
_entity.pdbx_description
1 polymer ?
#
loop_
_entity_poly.entity_id
_entity_poly.type
_entity_poly.pdbx_seq_one_letter_code
_entity_poly.pdbx_strand_id
1 'polypeptide(L)' 'MEGGNKIMEAIRPEIEVERVMNLVRGFGWEKVKEEIINDELHIEIKKKSAGAAAAGVGPGPY' A
#
# COMPACT_ATOMS: atom_id res chain seq x y z
N MET A 1 -2.17 -3.14 -38.50
CA MET A 1 -2.93 -2.93 -37.26
C MET A 1 -1.89 -2.88 -36.15
N GLU A 2 -1.50 -1.69 -35.71
CA GLU A 2 -0.41 -1.52 -34.75
C GLU A 2 -0.79 -0.35 -33.83
N GLY A 3 -1.62 -0.66 -32.84
CA GLY A 3 -2.16 0.33 -31.91
C GLY A 3 -2.49 -0.24 -30.53
N GLY A 4 -2.08 -1.48 -30.25
CA GLY A 4 -2.43 -2.18 -29.01
C GLY A 4 -1.41 -2.09 -27.89
N ASN A 5 -0.17 -1.64 -28.15
CA ASN A 5 0.95 -1.92 -27.24
C ASN A 5 1.64 -0.71 -26.61
N LYS A 6 1.02 0.48 -26.63
CA LYS A 6 1.63 1.71 -26.06
C LYS A 6 1.18 2.05 -24.64
N ILE A 7 0.21 1.32 -24.07
CA ILE A 7 -0.27 1.57 -22.69
C ILE A 7 0.64 0.87 -21.66
N MET A 8 1.24 -0.27 -22.00
CA MET A 8 2.15 -0.99 -21.11
C MET A 8 3.51 -0.29 -20.91
N GLU A 9 3.87 0.67 -21.77
CA GLU A 9 5.21 1.29 -21.76
C GLU A 9 5.36 2.47 -20.78
N ALA A 10 4.30 2.96 -20.13
CA ALA A 10 4.38 4.23 -19.38
C ALA A 10 3.62 4.29 -18.05
N ILE A 11 3.14 3.18 -17.52
CA ILE A 11 2.66 3.13 -16.14
C ILE A 11 3.79 2.54 -15.29
N ARG A 12 4.57 3.42 -14.67
CA ARG A 12 5.53 3.03 -13.63
C ARG A 12 4.73 2.44 -12.46
N PRO A 13 4.78 1.13 -12.20
CA PRO A 13 3.96 0.49 -11.16
C PRO A 13 4.15 1.16 -9.79
N GLU A 14 5.32 1.73 -9.55
CA GLU A 14 5.67 2.44 -8.33
C GLU A 14 4.77 3.66 -8.09
N ILE A 15 4.42 4.41 -9.14
CA ILE A 15 3.55 5.59 -9.03
C ILE A 15 2.11 5.18 -8.70
N GLU A 16 1.64 4.06 -9.26
CA GLU A 16 0.30 3.56 -8.98
C GLU A 16 0.18 3.01 -7.57
N VAL A 17 1.19 2.26 -7.11
CA VAL A 17 1.29 1.82 -5.72
C VAL A 17 1.28 3.01 -4.78
N GLU A 18 2.06 4.06 -5.06
CA GLU A 18 2.08 5.26 -4.23
C GLU A 18 0.69 5.93 -4.16
N ARG A 19 -0.03 6.02 -5.28
CA ARG A 19 -1.41 6.55 -5.32
C ARG A 19 -2.36 5.72 -4.47
N VAL A 20 -2.33 4.40 -4.61
CA VAL A 20 -3.16 3.49 -3.80
C VAL A 20 -2.83 3.66 -2.32
N MET A 21 -1.55 3.68 -1.96
CA MET A 21 -1.13 3.87 -0.57
C MET A 21 -1.54 5.23 -0.01
N ASN A 22 -1.48 6.30 -0.81
CA ASN A 22 -1.94 7.62 -0.41
C ASN A 22 -3.44 7.69 -0.14
N LEU A 23 -4.25 6.89 -0.86
CA LEU A 23 -5.69 6.78 -0.61
C LEU A 23 -5.98 6.03 0.69
N VAL A 24 -5.29 4.91 0.95
CA VAL A 24 -5.64 4.03 2.07
C VAL A 24 -4.96 4.40 3.39
N ARG A 25 -3.82 5.10 3.37
CA ARG A 25 -3.04 5.45 4.58
C ARG A 25 -3.84 6.22 5.63
N GLY A 26 -4.74 7.11 5.19
CA GLY A 26 -5.57 7.93 6.08
C GLY A 26 -6.55 7.11 6.92
N PHE A 27 -6.84 5.88 6.50
CA PHE A 27 -7.71 4.94 7.21
C PHE A 27 -6.91 3.94 8.07
N GLY A 28 -5.61 4.19 8.28
CA GLY A 28 -4.72 3.37 9.11
C GLY A 28 -4.23 2.09 8.44
N TRP A 29 -4.22 2.04 7.11
CA TRP A 29 -3.67 0.94 6.34
C TRP A 29 -2.21 1.17 5.98
N GLU A 30 -1.39 0.11 6.05
CA GLU A 30 0.05 0.16 5.78
C GLU A 30 0.45 -1.00 4.86
N LYS A 31 1.34 -0.71 3.89
CA LYS A 31 1.90 -1.72 2.99
C LYS A 31 2.90 -2.58 3.75
N VAL A 32 2.77 -3.90 3.63
CA VAL A 32 3.67 -4.85 4.29
C VAL A 32 4.43 -5.74 3.31
N LYS A 33 3.94 -5.88 2.08
CA LYS A 33 4.60 -6.65 1.02
C LYS A 33 4.25 -6.06 -0.35
N GLU A 34 5.19 -6.16 -1.28
CA GLU A 34 5.02 -5.87 -2.70
C GLU A 34 5.81 -6.91 -3.50
N GLU A 35 5.15 -7.54 -4.47
CA GLU A 35 5.78 -8.54 -5.33
C GLU A 35 5.15 -8.54 -6.72
N ILE A 36 5.93 -8.93 -7.73
CA ILE A 36 5.45 -9.12 -9.10
C ILE A 36 5.35 -10.62 -9.34
N ILE A 37 4.16 -11.11 -9.66
CA ILE A 37 3.88 -12.53 -9.94
C ILE A 37 3.12 -12.60 -11.26
N ASN A 38 3.64 -13.33 -12.25
CA ASN A 38 3.00 -13.52 -13.56
C ASN A 38 2.55 -12.21 -14.24
N ASP A 39 3.43 -11.20 -14.28
CA ASP A 39 3.14 -9.85 -14.81
C ASP A 39 2.05 -9.06 -14.06
N GLU A 40 1.62 -9.53 -12.89
CA GLU A 40 0.71 -8.82 -11.99
C GLU A 40 1.46 -8.23 -10.79
N LEU A 41 1.06 -7.02 -10.39
CA LEU A 41 1.55 -6.36 -9.19
C LEU A 41 0.68 -6.73 -7.98
N HIS A 42 1.25 -7.45 -7.03
CA HIS A 42 0.57 -7.87 -5.80
C HIS A 42 1.09 -7.01 -4.64
N ILE A 43 0.18 -6.31 -3.96
CA ILE A 43 0.47 -5.53 -2.75
C ILE A 43 -0.32 -6.08 -1.57
N GLU A 44 0.38 -6.40 -0.48
CA GLU A 44 -0.25 -6.77 0.78
C GLU A 44 -0.33 -5.53 1.68
N ILE A 45 -1.55 -5.19 2.11
CA ILE A 45 -1.84 -4.02 2.94
C ILE A 45 -2.56 -4.49 4.22
N LYS A 46 -2.07 -4.06 5.38
CA LYS A 46 -2.64 -4.40 6.69
C LYS A 46 -3.20 -3.18 7.39
N LYS A 47 -4.34 -3.34 8.06
CA LYS A 47 -4.94 -2.30 8.90
C LYS A 47 -4.34 -2.35 10.29
N LYS A 48 -3.77 -1.25 10.76
CA LYS A 48 -3.48 -1.10 12.19
C LYS A 48 -4.81 -0.96 12.93
N SER A 49 -5.17 -1.97 13.71
CA SER A 49 -6.22 -1.86 14.71
C SER A 49 -5.81 -0.85 15.77
N ALA A 50 -6.74 0.01 16.22
CA ALA A 50 -6.51 1.03 17.25
C ALA A 50 -5.90 0.48 18.56
N GLY A 51 -6.02 -0.83 18.82
CA GLY A 51 -5.35 -1.51 19.92
C GLY A 51 -3.82 -1.49 19.88
N ALA A 52 -3.19 -1.22 18.73
CA ALA A 52 -1.73 -1.12 18.62
C ALA A 52 -1.18 0.26 19.04
N ALA A 53 -1.96 1.33 18.87
CA ALA A 53 -1.56 2.68 19.30
C ALA A 53 -1.79 2.91 20.81
N ALA A 54 -2.75 2.21 21.41
CA ALA A 54 -3.05 2.31 22.84
C ALA A 54 -2.06 1.52 23.73
N ALA A 55 -1.25 0.62 23.18
CA ALA A 55 -0.31 -0.20 23.94
C ALA A 55 1.00 0.51 24.34
N GLY A 56 1.20 1.77 23.92
CA GLY A 56 2.42 2.54 24.21
C GLY A 56 2.30 3.55 25.35
N VAL A 57 1.11 3.80 25.88
CA VAL A 57 0.91 4.75 26.99
C VAL A 57 0.76 3.93 28.26
N GLY A 58 1.89 3.55 28.86
CA GLY A 58 1.90 2.98 30.21
C GLY A 58 1.22 3.95 31.18
N PRO A 59 0.57 3.46 32.24
CA PRO A 59 -0.03 4.33 33.25
C PRO A 59 1.10 5.21 33.81
N GLY A 60 1.03 6.52 33.55
CA GLY A 60 1.95 7.48 34.13
C GLY A 60 1.90 7.41 35.65
N PRO A 61 3.01 7.77 36.34
CA PRO A 61 3.07 7.64 37.78
C PRO A 61 2.06 8.60 38.41
N TYR A 62 1.05 8.04 39.07
CA TYR A 62 0.36 8.73 40.16
C TYR A 62 1.19 8.57 41.43
#